data_AF-A0A8T6IJG6-F1
#
_entry.id   AF-A0A8T6IJG6-F1
#
_cell.length_a   1.000
_cell.length_b   1.000
_cell.length_c   1.000
_cell.angle_alpha   90.00
_cell.angle_beta   90.00
_cell.angle_gamma   90.00
#
_symmetry.space_group_name_H-M   'P 1'
#
loop_
_entity.id
_entity.type
_entity.pdbx_description
1 polymer ?
#
loop_
_entity_poly.entity_id
_entity_poly.type
_entity_poly.pdbx_seq_one_letter_code
_entity_poly.pdbx_strand_id
1 'polypeptide(L)'
;MQLVTPELREQLIANGKRRGDDHVPVVKFFFPAGAATWLVTEMSPDENDHLFGLADWGLGFPEIGTISLSELQNFRGPFGLGIERDLYFKPRYPLSVYSEAARIAERIVETGPELEDAARAHGIDIVKAYDAAAQPYPENRI
;
A
#
# COMPACT_ATOMS: atom_id res chain seq x y z
N MET A 1 14.52 5.48 -10.24
CA MET A 1 13.22 4.88 -10.60
C MET A 1 12.12 5.87 -10.29
N GLN A 2 11.07 5.95 -11.11
CA GLN A 2 9.88 6.75 -10.79
C GLN A 2 8.94 5.91 -9.89
N LEU A 3 8.62 6.42 -8.70
CA LEU A 3 7.77 5.70 -7.73
C LEU A 3 6.33 5.54 -8.25
N VAL A 4 5.70 6.61 -8.72
CA VAL A 4 4.34 6.58 -9.27
C VAL A 4 4.40 6.72 -10.80
N THR A 5 4.12 5.63 -11.53
CA THR A 5 4.01 5.65 -13.01
C THR A 5 2.73 6.36 -13.46
N PRO A 6 2.60 6.74 -14.75
CA PRO A 6 1.37 7.36 -15.25
C PRO A 6 0.10 6.52 -14.98
N GLU A 7 0.19 5.20 -15.11
CA GLU A 7 -0.94 4.28 -14.91
C GLU A 7 -1.35 4.24 -13.43
N LEU A 8 -0.37 4.14 -12.53
CA LEU A 8 -0.62 4.22 -11.09
C LEU A 8 -1.22 5.58 -10.72
N ARG A 9 -0.72 6.66 -11.31
CA ARG A 9 -1.24 8.01 -11.07
C ARG A 9 -2.70 8.12 -11.45
N GLU A 10 -3.08 7.61 -12.61
CA GLU A 10 -4.48 7.62 -13.06
C GLU A 10 -5.39 6.89 -12.07
N GLN A 11 -4.99 5.69 -11.64
CA GLN A 11 -5.75 4.90 -10.68
C GLN A 11 -5.85 5.58 -9.30
N LEU A 12 -4.73 6.14 -8.80
CA LEU A 12 -4.69 6.86 -7.52
C LEU A 12 -5.56 8.12 -7.55
N ILE A 13 -5.56 8.87 -8.65
CA ILE A 13 -6.43 10.06 -8.83
C ILE A 13 -7.90 9.64 -8.95
N ALA A 14 -8.21 8.53 -9.64
CA ALA A 14 -9.58 8.02 -9.73
C ALA A 14 -10.13 7.65 -8.34
N ASN A 15 -9.30 7.06 -7.48
CA ASN A 15 -9.65 6.82 -6.08
C ASN A 15 -9.81 8.13 -5.30
N GLY A 16 -8.89 9.08 -5.48
CA GLY A 16 -8.93 10.38 -4.80
C GLY A 16 -10.08 11.30 -5.20
N LYS A 17 -10.81 11.00 -6.29
CA LYS A 17 -12.11 11.64 -6.61
C LYS A 17 -13.27 11.08 -5.78
N ARG A 18 -13.10 9.90 -5.19
CA ARG A 18 -14.03 9.20 -4.31
C ARG A 18 -13.46 9.15 -2.90
N ARG A 19 -13.12 10.32 -2.35
CA ARG A 19 -12.55 10.41 -1.00
C ARG A 19 -13.53 9.83 0.02
N GLY A 20 -13.01 9.05 0.95
CA GLY A 20 -13.78 8.42 2.03
C GLY A 20 -14.26 7.01 1.72
N ASP A 21 -14.14 6.55 0.48
CA ASP A 21 -14.29 5.13 0.15
C ASP A 21 -13.09 4.33 0.73
N ASP A 22 -13.36 3.12 1.19
CA ASP A 22 -12.33 2.21 1.70
C ASP A 22 -11.69 1.43 0.55
N HIS A 23 -10.72 2.08 -0.10
CA HIS A 23 -10.05 1.52 -1.27
C HIS A 23 -9.07 0.42 -0.90
N VAL A 24 -8.95 -0.57 -1.78
CA VAL A 24 -7.82 -1.49 -1.79
C VAL A 24 -6.55 -0.70 -2.17
N PRO A 25 -5.41 -0.88 -1.48
CA PRO A 25 -4.15 -0.23 -1.86
C PRO A 25 -3.82 -0.43 -3.34
N VAL A 26 -3.28 0.60 -3.97
CA VAL A 26 -2.89 0.57 -5.40
C VAL A 26 -1.40 0.27 -5.54
N VAL A 27 -0.59 0.74 -4.59
CA VAL A 27 0.87 0.58 -4.63
C VAL A 27 1.45 0.47 -3.24
N LYS A 28 2.54 -0.31 -3.12
CA LYS A 28 3.38 -0.35 -1.93
C LYS A 28 4.73 0.30 -2.21
N PHE A 29 5.18 1.15 -1.28
CA PHE A 29 6.55 1.64 -1.22
C PHE A 29 7.27 1.05 -0.02
N PHE A 30 8.59 0.92 -0.10
CA PHE A 30 9.40 0.45 1.02
C PHE A 30 10.80 1.05 0.97
N PHE A 31 11.44 1.11 2.14
CA PHE A 31 12.83 1.50 2.25
C PHE A 31 13.74 0.26 2.29
N PRO A 32 14.56 -0.03 1.26
CA PRO A 32 15.33 -1.27 1.18
C PRO A 32 16.40 -1.47 2.27
N ALA A 33 16.79 -0.39 2.97
CA ALA A 33 17.75 -0.45 4.08
C ALA A 33 17.12 -0.17 5.45
N GLY A 34 15.81 -0.37 5.58
CA GLY A 34 15.09 -0.26 6.85
C GLY A 34 13.74 -0.97 6.82
N ALA A 35 12.92 -0.73 7.85
CA ALA A 35 11.61 -1.35 7.99
C ALA A 35 10.46 -0.48 7.47
N ALA A 36 10.76 0.74 7.01
CA ALA A 36 9.72 1.68 6.58
C ALA A 36 8.98 1.19 5.34
N THR A 37 7.65 1.22 5.39
CA THR A 37 6.72 0.70 4.38
C THR A 37 5.50 1.62 4.27
N TRP A 38 4.97 1.80 3.07
CA TRP A 38 3.75 2.56 2.82
C TRP A 38 2.81 1.79 1.90
N LEU A 39 1.53 1.75 2.23
CA LEU A 39 0.46 1.28 1.36
C LEU A 39 -0.38 2.48 0.93
N VAL A 40 -0.41 2.79 -0.36
CA VAL A 40 -1.06 3.99 -0.88
C VAL A 40 -2.31 3.61 -1.67
N THR A 41 -3.43 4.26 -1.34
CA THR A 41 -4.73 4.02 -1.97
C THR A 41 -5.13 5.09 -2.97
N GLU A 42 -4.76 6.34 -2.71
CA GLU A 42 -5.24 7.46 -3.50
C GLU A 42 -4.24 8.62 -3.54
N MET A 43 -4.46 9.51 -4.50
CA MET A 43 -3.73 10.76 -4.69
C MET A 43 -4.73 11.91 -4.81
N SER A 44 -4.39 13.06 -4.25
CA SER A 44 -5.19 14.26 -4.42
C SER A 44 -5.33 14.61 -5.90
N PRO A 45 -6.56 14.82 -6.43
CA PRO A 45 -6.76 15.23 -7.82
C PRO A 45 -6.27 16.67 -8.08
N ASP A 46 -6.20 17.48 -7.03
CA ASP A 46 -5.83 18.90 -7.10
C ASP A 46 -4.33 19.13 -6.88
N GLU A 47 -3.66 18.18 -6.21
CA GLU A 47 -2.27 18.30 -5.79
C GLU A 47 -1.48 17.04 -6.14
N ASN A 48 -0.57 17.16 -7.11
CA ASN A 48 0.19 16.03 -7.67
C ASN A 48 1.19 15.37 -6.70
N ASP A 49 1.36 15.92 -5.49
CA ASP A 49 2.32 15.47 -4.48
C ASP A 49 1.68 14.75 -3.28
N HIS A 50 0.39 14.97 -3.04
CA HIS A 50 -0.27 14.45 -1.83
C HIS A 50 -0.92 13.10 -2.10
N LEU A 51 -0.30 12.07 -1.54
CA LEU A 51 -0.82 10.71 -1.48
C LEU A 51 -1.57 10.49 -0.17
N PHE A 52 -2.45 9.50 -0.12
CA PHE A 52 -3.09 9.05 1.11
C PHE A 52 -3.00 7.53 1.23
N GLY A 53 -2.81 7.06 2.46
CA GLY A 53 -2.57 5.65 2.72
C GLY A 53 -2.16 5.35 4.15
N LEU A 54 -1.63 4.15 4.35
CA LEU A 54 -1.07 3.67 5.62
C LEU A 54 0.46 3.77 5.55
N ALA A 55 1.06 4.49 6.49
CA ALA A 55 2.49 4.70 6.61
C ALA A 55 3.02 3.98 7.85
N ASP A 56 4.08 3.21 7.71
CA ASP A 56 4.82 2.59 8.79
C ASP A 56 6.29 2.98 8.64
N TRP A 57 6.81 3.72 9.62
CA TRP A 57 8.21 4.15 9.61
C TRP A 57 9.16 3.08 10.18
N GLY A 58 8.65 1.92 10.59
CA GLY A 58 9.41 0.87 11.26
C GLY A 58 9.67 1.17 12.74
N LEU A 59 8.79 1.98 13.36
CA LEU A 59 8.95 2.47 14.73
C LEU A 59 7.90 1.91 15.71
N GLY A 60 7.04 0.99 15.26
CA GLY A 60 6.02 0.36 16.10
C GLY A 60 4.63 1.03 16.05
N PHE A 61 4.46 2.07 15.23
CA PHE A 61 3.21 2.83 15.15
C PHE A 61 2.83 3.14 13.69
N PRO A 62 2.22 2.19 12.97
CA PRO A 62 1.66 2.45 11.65
C PRO A 62 0.48 3.43 11.72
N GLU A 63 0.43 4.41 10.82
CA GLU A 63 -0.56 5.49 10.82
C GLU A 63 -1.21 5.69 9.45
N ILE A 64 -2.55 5.87 9.43
CA ILE A 64 -3.25 6.34 8.24
C ILE A 64 -3.04 7.85 8.12
N GLY A 65 -2.66 8.32 6.94
CA GLY A 65 -2.50 9.75 6.71
C GLY A 65 -2.09 10.14 5.31
N THR A 66 -1.80 11.43 5.18
CA THR A 66 -1.25 12.02 3.96
C THR A 66 0.25 11.79 3.90
N ILE A 67 0.75 11.45 2.71
CA ILE A 67 2.17 11.17 2.45
C ILE A 67 2.62 12.07 1.29
N SER A 68 3.75 12.74 1.43
CA SER A 68 4.34 13.51 0.33
C SER A 68 5.12 12.60 -0.61
N LEU A 69 4.73 12.57 -1.89
CA LEU A 69 5.46 11.85 -2.93
C LEU A 69 6.86 12.41 -3.12
N SER A 70 7.03 13.73 -3.09
CA SER A 70 8.31 14.39 -3.25
C SER A 70 9.25 14.09 -2.09
N GLU A 71 8.77 13.99 -0.85
CA GLU A 71 9.57 13.52 0.28
C GLU A 71 10.07 12.09 0.04
N LEU A 72 9.19 11.17 -0.36
CA LEU A 72 9.60 9.79 -0.66
C LEU A 72 10.63 9.73 -1.81
N GLN A 73 10.45 10.52 -2.86
CA GLN A 73 11.35 10.55 -4.03
C GLN A 73 12.71 11.17 -3.72
N ASN A 74 12.77 12.15 -2.82
CA ASN A 74 13.99 12.85 -2.44
C ASN A 74 14.70 12.23 -1.24
N PHE A 75 14.04 11.35 -0.48
CA PHE A 75 14.64 10.65 0.64
C PHE A 75 15.89 9.86 0.21
N ARG A 76 16.97 10.01 0.96
CA ARG A 76 18.22 9.25 0.79
C ARG A 76 18.67 8.73 2.15
N GLY A 77 18.63 7.42 2.32
CA GLY A 77 19.14 6.72 3.48
C GLY A 77 20.60 6.27 3.32
N PRO A 78 21.07 5.33 4.16
CA PRO A 78 22.38 4.71 4.04
C PRO A 78 22.71 4.25 2.62
N PHE A 79 23.97 4.41 2.22
CA PHE A 79 24.49 4.10 0.89
C PHE A 79 23.82 4.87 -0.27
N GLY A 80 23.10 5.96 0.03
CA GLY A 80 22.38 6.75 -0.97
C GLY A 80 21.11 6.08 -1.49
N LEU A 81 20.64 5.02 -0.81
CA LEU A 81 19.43 4.30 -1.19
C LEU A 81 18.20 5.16 -0.92
N GLY A 82 17.33 5.28 -1.93
CA GLY A 82 16.04 5.94 -1.79
C GLY A 82 14.93 4.95 -1.43
N ILE A 83 13.71 5.46 -1.37
CA ILE A 83 12.51 4.64 -1.32
C ILE A 83 12.31 3.94 -2.66
N GLU A 84 11.80 2.71 -2.62
CA GLU A 84 11.48 1.90 -3.79
C GLU A 84 10.00 1.53 -3.85
N ARG A 85 9.53 1.18 -5.05
CA ARG A 85 8.19 0.63 -5.28
C ARG A 85 8.27 -0.87 -5.41
N ASP A 86 7.41 -1.58 -4.70
CA ASP A 86 7.28 -3.03 -4.86
C ASP A 86 6.47 -3.36 -6.12
N LEU A 87 7.07 -4.14 -7.02
CA LEU A 87 6.47 -4.56 -8.29
C LEU A 87 5.60 -5.84 -8.17
N TYR A 88 5.73 -6.56 -7.06
CA TYR A 88 5.08 -7.85 -6.81
C TYR A 88 4.02 -7.76 -5.71
N PHE A 89 3.83 -6.58 -5.12
CA PHE A 89 2.77 -6.35 -4.16
C PHE A 89 1.39 -6.59 -4.76
N LYS A 90 0.64 -7.52 -4.14
CA LYS A 90 -0.72 -7.91 -4.55
C LYS A 90 -1.66 -7.68 -3.37
N PRO A 91 -2.32 -6.52 -3.30
CA PRO A 91 -3.22 -6.21 -2.21
C PRO A 91 -4.51 -7.04 -2.33
N ARG A 92 -5.01 -7.53 -1.19
CA ARG A 92 -6.18 -8.42 -1.12
C ARG A 92 -7.39 -7.80 -0.43
N TYR A 93 -7.15 -6.77 0.38
CA TYR A 93 -8.15 -6.21 1.27
C TYR A 93 -8.17 -4.67 1.20
N PRO A 94 -9.25 -4.03 1.65
CA PRO A 94 -9.29 -2.58 1.81
C PRO A 94 -8.26 -2.06 2.82
N LEU A 95 -7.95 -0.76 2.77
CA LEU A 95 -6.97 -0.12 3.64
C LEU A 95 -7.33 -0.27 5.12
N SER A 96 -8.62 -0.26 5.48
CA SER A 96 -9.04 -0.43 6.88
C SER A 96 -8.55 -1.74 7.48
N VAL A 97 -8.56 -2.82 6.69
CA VAL A 97 -8.11 -4.15 7.12
C VAL A 97 -6.61 -4.15 7.36
N TYR A 98 -5.84 -3.57 6.44
CA TYR A 98 -4.40 -3.40 6.61
C TYR A 98 -4.06 -2.55 7.83
N SER A 99 -4.83 -1.48 8.08
CA SER A 99 -4.60 -0.59 9.22
C SER A 99 -4.90 -1.27 10.55
N GLU A 100 -6.00 -2.01 10.66
CA GLU A 100 -6.33 -2.74 11.89
C GLU A 100 -5.31 -3.85 12.18
N ALA A 101 -4.93 -4.62 11.15
CA ALA A 101 -3.90 -5.64 11.29
C ALA A 101 -2.55 -5.02 11.69
N ALA A 102 -2.19 -3.88 11.09
CA ALA A 102 -0.94 -3.19 11.37
C ALA A 102 -0.90 -2.57 12.77
N ARG A 103 -2.05 -2.09 13.27
CA ARG A 103 -2.19 -1.58 14.64
C ARG A 103 -1.94 -2.67 15.68
N ILE A 104 -2.40 -3.90 15.42
CA ILE A 104 -2.19 -5.04 16.33
C ILE A 104 -0.76 -5.56 16.23
N ALA A 105 -0.20 -5.62 15.03
CA ALA A 105 1.14 -6.14 14.78
C ALA A 105 2.26 -5.11 15.02
N GLU A 106 1.91 -3.85 15.28
CA GLU A 106 2.82 -2.69 15.38
C GLU A 106 3.67 -2.45 14.11
N ARG A 107 3.24 -3.03 12.98
CA ARG A 107 3.89 -2.92 11.67
C ARG A 107 2.93 -3.31 10.55
N ILE A 108 3.17 -2.86 9.32
CA ILE A 108 2.39 -3.33 8.17
C ILE A 108 2.58 -4.85 7.96
N VAL A 109 1.46 -5.56 7.78
CA VAL A 109 1.39 -6.98 7.47
C VAL A 109 0.71 -7.20 6.12
N GLU A 110 1.33 -8.02 5.26
CA GLU A 110 0.82 -8.30 3.91
C GLU A 110 0.16 -9.67 3.80
N THR A 111 0.52 -10.58 4.71
CA THR A 111 0.04 -11.96 4.81
C THR A 111 0.03 -12.39 6.28
N GLY A 112 -0.52 -13.58 6.55
CA GLY A 112 -0.53 -14.16 7.89
C GLY A 112 -1.85 -13.96 8.65
N PRO A 113 -1.94 -14.55 9.85
CA PRO A 113 -3.18 -14.61 10.63
C PRO A 113 -3.68 -13.23 11.04
N GLU A 114 -2.81 -12.27 11.35
CA GLU A 114 -3.20 -10.93 11.79
C GLU A 114 -4.03 -10.21 10.71
N LEU A 115 -3.61 -10.33 9.45
CA LEU A 115 -4.32 -9.72 8.33
C LEU A 115 -5.65 -10.44 8.04
N GLU A 116 -5.67 -11.77 8.16
CA GLU A 116 -6.87 -12.56 7.94
C GLU A 116 -7.90 -12.39 9.06
N ASP A 117 -7.45 -12.25 10.30
CA ASP A 117 -8.31 -11.96 11.45
C ASP A 117 -8.92 -10.57 11.34
N ALA A 118 -8.14 -9.57 10.93
CA ALA A 118 -8.66 -8.25 10.58
C ALA A 118 -9.71 -8.35 9.45
N ALA A 119 -9.40 -9.08 8.36
CA ALA A 119 -10.35 -9.26 7.26
C ALA A 119 -11.68 -9.89 7.74
N ARG A 120 -11.61 -10.93 8.59
CA ARG A 120 -12.77 -11.56 9.22
C ARG A 120 -13.56 -10.58 10.10
N ALA A 121 -12.87 -9.77 10.90
CA ALA A 121 -13.50 -8.75 11.74
C ALA A 121 -14.25 -7.69 10.91
N HIS A 122 -13.77 -7.40 9.70
CA HIS A 122 -14.44 -6.54 8.72
C HIS A 122 -15.52 -7.26 7.88
N GLY A 123 -15.85 -8.53 8.21
CA GLY A 123 -16.89 -9.30 7.53
C GLY A 123 -16.49 -9.78 6.12
N ILE A 124 -15.20 -9.80 5.80
CA ILE A 124 -14.71 -10.24 4.49
C ILE A 124 -14.53 -11.76 4.48
N ASP A 125 -15.12 -12.39 3.46
CA ASP A 125 -14.90 -13.80 3.15
C ASP A 125 -13.50 -13.99 2.55
N ILE A 126 -12.58 -14.52 3.36
CA ILE A 126 -11.18 -14.69 3.00
C ILE A 126 -10.99 -15.66 1.81
N VAL A 127 -11.86 -16.66 1.64
CA VAL A 127 -11.74 -17.64 0.54
C VAL A 127 -12.02 -16.95 -0.78
N LYS A 128 -13.10 -16.16 -0.84
CA LYS A 128 -13.40 -15.34 -2.02
C LYS A 128 -12.33 -14.30 -2.32
N ALA A 129 -11.73 -13.70 -1.29
CA ALA A 129 -10.66 -12.72 -1.46
C ALA A 129 -9.39 -13.35 -2.05
N TYR A 130 -9.06 -14.60 -1.66
CA TYR A 130 -7.97 -15.36 -2.28
C TYR A 130 -8.22 -15.63 -3.76
N ASP A 131 -9.43 -16.07 -4.13
CA ASP A 131 -9.78 -16.35 -5.52
C ASP A 131 -9.79 -15.07 -6.39
N ALA A 132 -10.23 -13.94 -5.83
CA ALA A 132 -10.24 -12.65 -6.53
C ALA A 132 -8.83 -12.07 -6.74
N ALA A 133 -7.91 -12.28 -5.78
CA ALA A 133 -6.53 -11.84 -5.88
C ALA A 133 -5.63 -12.79 -6.71
N ALA A 134 -6.09 -14.02 -6.94
CA ALA A 134 -5.43 -15.02 -7.77
C ALA A 134 -5.67 -14.75 -9.26
N GLN A 135 -5.01 -13.73 -9.81
CA GLN A 135 -4.89 -13.60 -11.27
C GLN A 135 -3.86 -14.62 -11.77
N PRO A 136 -4.15 -15.40 -12.84
CA PRO A 136 -3.26 -16.48 -13.27
C PRO A 136 -1.87 -15.93 -13.58
N TYR A 137 -0.84 -16.69 -13.20
CA TYR A 137 0.51 -16.48 -13.71
C TYR A 137 0.40 -16.28 -15.22
N PRO A 138 0.97 -15.22 -15.82
CA PRO A 138 1.00 -15.15 -17.27
C PRO A 138 1.71 -16.42 -17.74
N GLU A 139 1.00 -17.25 -18.50
CA GLU A 139 1.62 -18.38 -19.17
C GLU A 139 2.81 -17.83 -19.93
N ASN A 140 4.02 -18.19 -19.49
CA ASN A 140 5.24 -17.92 -20.22
C ASN A 140 5.12 -18.66 -21.56
N ARG A 141 4.56 -17.99 -22.56
CA ARG A 141 4.72 -18.37 -23.97
C ARG A 141 6.19 -18.13 -24.32
N ILE A 142 6.98 -19.17 -24.13
CA ILE A 142 8.24 -19.40 -24.84
C ILE A 142 7.88 -20.16 -26.12
#